data_AF-A0A9P6V0X1-F1
#
_entry.id   AF-A0A9P6V0X1-F1
#
_cell.length_a   1.000
_cell.length_b   1.000
_cell.length_c   1.000
_cell.angle_alpha   90.00
_cell.angle_beta   90.00
_cell.angle_gamma   90.00
#
_symmetry.space_group_name_H-M   'P 1'
#
loop_
_entity.id
_entity.type
_entity.pdbx_description
1 polymer ?
#
loop_
_entity_poly.entity_id
_entity_poly.type
_entity_poly.pdbx_seq_one_letter_code
_entity_poly.pdbx_strand_id
1 'polypeptide(L)'
;NFVRINQDDLGDRAACEELTMSALQANNRSQSVVIDRCNFDQDQRKVWINIARQLNIAEVDVIIMDTEFYHCKMRILARSNHPTQVEGAQGVDVLYKFMEMLTLPTYFEGINKIMRLEPL
;
A
#
# COMPACT_ATOMS: atom_id res chain seq x y z
N ASN A 1 3.90 -17.20 -4.69
CA ASN A 1 3.47 -16.54 -5.94
C ASN A 1 2.72 -15.28 -5.53
N PHE A 2 3.05 -14.09 -6.04
CA PHE A 2 2.44 -12.82 -5.57
C PHE A 2 1.55 -12.19 -6.65
N VAL A 3 0.37 -11.73 -6.25
CA VAL A 3 -0.51 -10.88 -7.06
C VAL A 3 -0.41 -9.45 -6.56
N ARG A 4 0.08 -8.55 -7.42
CA ARG A 4 0.13 -7.10 -7.13
C ARG A 4 -1.24 -6.49 -7.43
N ILE A 5 -1.80 -5.80 -6.44
CA ILE A 5 -3.05 -5.04 -6.54
C ILE A 5 -2.68 -3.57 -6.41
N ASN A 6 -2.75 -2.82 -7.51
CA ASN A 6 -2.32 -1.43 -7.58
C ASN A 6 -3.48 -0.55 -8.04
N GLN A 7 -3.84 0.44 -7.23
CA GLN A 7 -4.95 1.34 -7.56
C GLN A 7 -4.65 2.20 -8.77
N ASP A 8 -3.40 2.64 -8.96
CA ASP A 8 -3.05 3.50 -10.10
C ASP A 8 -3.28 2.77 -11.44
N ASP A 9 -3.15 1.43 -11.44
CA ASP A 9 -3.40 0.59 -12.62
C ASP A 9 -4.90 0.24 -12.78
N LEU A 10 -5.61 0.03 -11.67
CA LEU A 10 -7.01 -0.42 -11.65
C LEU A 10 -8.03 0.74 -11.66
N GLY A 11 -7.59 1.97 -11.44
CA GLY A 11 -8.40 3.19 -11.49
C GLY A 11 -9.12 3.52 -10.18
N ASP A 12 -9.72 2.55 -9.50
CA ASP A 12 -10.47 2.79 -8.26
C ASP A 12 -10.23 1.76 -7.15
N ARG A 13 -10.69 2.12 -5.94
CA ARG A 13 -10.54 1.28 -4.74
C ARG A 13 -11.43 0.04 -4.80
N ALA A 14 -12.64 0.13 -5.34
CA ALA A 14 -13.58 -0.99 -5.36
C ALA A 14 -13.03 -2.14 -6.21
N ALA A 15 -12.44 -1.83 -7.36
CA ALA A 15 -11.75 -2.78 -8.22
C ALA A 15 -10.56 -3.45 -7.48
N CYS A 16 -9.82 -2.70 -6.66
CA CYS A 16 -8.75 -3.28 -5.83
C CYS A 16 -9.30 -4.25 -4.77
N GLU A 17 -10.39 -3.89 -4.09
CA GLU A 17 -11.05 -4.74 -3.09
C GLU A 17 -11.56 -6.04 -3.73
N GLU A 18 -12.26 -5.96 -4.86
CA GLU A 18 -12.79 -7.11 -5.59
C GLU A 18 -11.68 -8.06 -6.08
N LEU A 19 -10.61 -7.51 -6.67
CA LEU A 19 -9.49 -8.31 -7.14
C LEU A 19 -8.71 -8.94 -5.98
N THR A 20 -8.60 -8.24 -4.85
CA THR A 20 -7.99 -8.79 -3.63
C THR A 20 -8.77 -10.00 -3.13
N MET A 21 -10.10 -9.87 -3.01
CA MET A 21 -10.97 -10.98 -2.59
C MET A 21 -10.86 -12.16 -3.55
N SER A 22 -10.98 -11.91 -4.86
CA SER A 22 -10.89 -12.94 -5.90
C SER A 22 -9.54 -13.68 -5.87
N ALA A 23 -8.44 -12.94 -5.71
CA ALA A 23 -7.10 -13.51 -5.68
C ALA A 23 -6.85 -14.37 -4.43
N LEU A 24 -7.40 -13.96 -3.27
CA LEU A 24 -7.26 -14.71 -2.02
C LEU A 24 -8.17 -15.95 -1.96
N GLN A 25 -9.32 -15.91 -2.64
CA GLN A 25 -10.27 -17.03 -2.70
C GLN A 25 -9.95 -18.05 -3.80
N ALA A 26 -9.06 -17.72 -4.74
CA ALA A 26 -8.61 -18.66 -5.75
C ALA A 26 -8.08 -19.94 -5.05
N ASN A 27 -8.43 -21.12 -5.57
CA ASN A 27 -8.08 -22.43 -4.98
C ASN A 27 -6.57 -22.73 -4.92
N ASN A 28 -5.72 -21.74 -5.17
CA ASN A 28 -4.28 -21.83 -5.12
C ASN A 28 -3.76 -21.37 -3.75
N ARG A 29 -3.59 -22.34 -2.83
CA ARG A 29 -3.06 -22.10 -1.46
C ARG A 29 -1.64 -21.51 -1.40
N SER A 30 -0.97 -21.30 -2.53
CA SER A 30 0.37 -20.69 -2.62
C SER A 30 0.38 -19.24 -3.12
N GLN A 31 -0.81 -18.66 -3.31
CA GLN A 31 -1.00 -17.31 -3.81
C GLN A 31 -1.09 -16.32 -2.66
N SER A 32 -0.22 -15.31 -2.69
CA SER A 32 -0.20 -14.19 -1.75
C SER A 32 -0.55 -12.91 -2.50
N VAL A 33 -1.17 -11.96 -1.81
CA VAL A 33 -1.56 -10.66 -2.39
C VAL A 33 -0.68 -9.56 -1.82
N VAL A 34 -0.22 -8.65 -2.68
CA VAL A 34 0.46 -7.41 -2.30
C VAL A 34 -0.44 -6.25 -2.65
N ILE A 35 -0.84 -5.47 -1.64
CA ILE A 35 -1.59 -4.23 -1.83
C ILE A 35 -0.60 -3.09 -2.03
N ASP A 36 -0.40 -2.70 -3.30
CA ASP A 36 0.47 -1.59 -3.67
C ASP A 36 -0.32 -0.29 -3.71
N ARG A 37 -0.49 0.29 -2.51
CA ARG A 37 -1.13 1.57 -2.25
C ARG A 37 -0.38 2.28 -1.14
N CYS A 38 -0.57 3.59 -1.01
CA CYS A 38 0.08 4.38 0.03
C CYS A 38 -0.25 3.91 1.46
N ASN A 39 -1.49 3.47 1.73
CA ASN A 39 -1.92 2.89 3.02
C ASN A 39 -1.45 3.69 4.26
N PHE A 40 -1.45 5.02 4.12
CA PHE A 40 -0.75 5.96 5.00
C PHE A 40 -1.37 6.04 6.40
N ASP A 41 -2.64 5.68 6.58
CA ASP A 41 -3.28 5.66 7.89
C ASP A 41 -3.97 4.33 8.23
N GLN A 42 -4.41 4.23 9.48
CA GLN A 42 -5.13 3.07 9.99
C GLN A 42 -6.43 2.80 9.22
N ASP A 43 -7.16 3.83 8.79
CA ASP A 43 -8.42 3.67 8.08
C ASP A 43 -8.22 3.08 6.67
N GLN A 44 -7.18 3.50 5.96
CA GLN A 44 -6.79 2.89 4.69
C GLN A 44 -6.39 1.42 4.88
N ARG A 45 -5.60 1.09 5.92
CA ARG A 45 -5.15 -0.28 6.19
C ARG A 45 -6.29 -1.21 6.63
N LYS A 46 -7.24 -0.69 7.42
CA LYS A 46 -8.38 -1.42 7.98
C LYS A 46 -9.21 -2.12 6.91
N VAL A 47 -9.33 -1.54 5.71
CA VAL A 47 -10.05 -2.15 4.57
C VAL A 47 -9.47 -3.54 4.24
N TRP A 48 -8.16 -3.62 4.05
CA TRP A 48 -7.47 -4.85 3.65
C TRP A 48 -7.42 -5.88 4.77
N ILE A 49 -7.19 -5.42 6.01
CA ILE A 49 -7.20 -6.28 7.19
C ILE A 49 -8.59 -6.90 7.38
N ASN A 50 -9.67 -6.14 7.15
CA ASN A 50 -11.03 -6.67 7.23
C ASN A 50 -11.32 -7.71 6.15
N ILE A 51 -10.86 -7.50 4.90
CA ILE A 51 -10.97 -8.51 3.84
C ILE A 51 -10.24 -9.80 4.25
N ALA A 52 -9.01 -9.68 4.71
CA ALA A 52 -8.24 -10.83 5.19
C ALA A 52 -8.96 -11.58 6.32
N ARG A 53 -9.52 -10.84 7.29
CA ARG A 53 -10.30 -11.43 8.39
C ARG A 53 -11.57 -12.14 7.90
N GLN A 54 -12.32 -11.52 6.98
CA GLN A 54 -13.54 -12.11 6.40
C GLN A 54 -13.25 -13.41 5.66
N LEU A 55 -12.09 -13.51 5.01
CA LEU A 55 -11.65 -14.67 4.27
C LEU A 55 -10.84 -15.68 5.11
N ASN A 56 -10.73 -15.46 6.42
CA ASN A 56 -9.93 -16.29 7.34
C ASN A 56 -8.47 -16.46 6.92
N ILE A 57 -7.88 -15.41 6.34
CA ILE A 57 -6.45 -15.39 6.01
C ILE A 57 -5.63 -15.34 7.29
N ALA A 58 -4.65 -16.22 7.40
CA ALA A 58 -3.89 -16.44 8.62
C ALA A 58 -2.87 -15.32 8.92
N GLU A 59 -2.32 -14.69 7.87
CA GLU A 59 -1.24 -13.71 7.98
C GLU A 59 -1.54 -12.44 7.18
N VAL A 60 -1.43 -11.29 7.85
CA VAL A 60 -1.41 -9.95 7.26
C VAL A 60 -0.15 -9.25 7.74
N ASP A 61 0.78 -8.99 6.84
CA ASP A 61 2.05 -8.34 7.14
C ASP A 61 2.10 -6.94 6.50
N VAL A 62 2.84 -6.03 7.13
CA VAL A 62 3.06 -4.66 6.62
C VAL A 62 4.54 -4.39 6.40
N ILE A 63 4.85 -3.76 5.27
CA ILE A 63 6.17 -3.23 4.96
C ILE A 63 6.11 -1.70 5.03
N ILE A 64 6.89 -1.12 5.94
CA ILE A 64 7.11 0.32 6.03
C ILE A 64 8.29 0.66 5.11
N MET A 65 8.02 1.45 4.08
CA MET A 65 9.05 2.02 3.21
C MET A 65 9.65 3.25 3.90
N ASP A 66 10.77 3.07 4.59
CA ASP A 66 11.32 4.09 5.49
C ASP A 66 12.28 5.07 4.78
N THR A 67 11.90 5.51 3.59
CA THR A 67 12.69 6.50 2.88
C THR A 67 12.41 7.89 3.45
N GLU A 68 13.45 8.59 3.89
CA GLU A 68 13.30 9.96 4.39
C GLU A 68 12.65 10.90 3.38
N PHE A 69 11.90 11.88 3.90
CA PHE A 69 11.17 12.88 3.12
C PHE A 69 12.04 13.53 2.03
N TYR A 70 13.28 13.90 2.37
CA TYR A 70 14.20 14.54 1.44
C TYR A 70 14.45 13.66 0.19
N HIS A 71 14.71 12.36 0.38
CA HIS A 71 14.94 11.44 -0.73
C HIS A 71 13.68 11.21 -1.55
N CYS A 72 12.52 11.08 -0.92
CA CYS A 72 11.23 10.99 -1.62
C CYS A 72 10.96 12.23 -2.48
N LYS A 73 11.17 13.43 -1.93
CA LYS A 73 11.03 14.70 -2.65
C LYS A 73 11.96 14.75 -3.87
N MET A 74 13.24 14.42 -3.69
CA MET A 74 14.21 14.43 -4.80
C MET A 74 13.83 13.44 -5.90
N ARG A 75 13.36 12.23 -5.53
CA ARG A 75 12.88 11.22 -6.49
C ARG A 75 11.64 11.70 -7.24
N ILE A 76 10.71 12.39 -6.59
CA ILE A 76 9.51 12.96 -7.24
C ILE A 76 9.87 14.08 -8.20
N LEU A 77 10.77 14.99 -7.81
CA LEU A 77 11.22 16.10 -8.67
C LEU A 77 11.96 15.62 -9.92
N ALA A 78 12.70 14.52 -9.80
CA ALA A 78 13.40 13.89 -10.92
C ALA A 78 12.51 12.94 -11.75
N ARG A 79 11.28 12.66 -11.30
CA ARG A 79 10.37 11.74 -11.97
C ARG A 79 9.75 12.39 -13.20
N SER A 80 9.54 11.57 -14.23
CA SER A 80 8.79 11.91 -15.44
C SER A 80 7.91 10.74 -15.87
N ASN A 81 6.76 11.04 -16.47
CA ASN A 81 5.80 10.06 -17.00
C ASN A 81 5.17 9.16 -15.93
N HIS A 82 4.87 9.70 -14.73
CA HIS A 82 4.10 8.92 -13.74
C HIS A 82 2.65 8.73 -14.22
N PRO A 83 2.06 7.51 -14.15
CA PRO A 83 0.70 7.25 -14.65
C PRO A 83 -0.37 8.19 -14.08
N THR A 84 -0.23 8.57 -12.81
CA THR A 84 -1.14 9.46 -12.09
C THR A 84 -0.60 10.89 -11.92
N GLN A 85 0.41 11.29 -12.69
CA GLN A 85 1.01 12.64 -12.70
C GLN A 85 1.58 13.11 -11.34
N VAL A 86 2.00 12.16 -10.49
CA VAL A 86 2.74 12.46 -9.24
C VAL A 86 4.20 12.76 -9.57
N GLU A 87 4.43 13.95 -10.14
CA GLU A 87 5.73 14.45 -10.60
C GLU A 87 5.86 15.97 -10.36
N GLY A 88 7.10 16.47 -10.38
CA GLY A 88 7.38 17.90 -10.21
C GLY A 88 6.85 18.47 -8.89
N ALA A 89 6.49 19.76 -8.89
CA ALA A 89 6.02 20.45 -7.69
C ALA A 89 4.69 19.88 -7.14
N GLN A 90 3.76 19.51 -8.02
CA GLN A 90 2.46 18.95 -7.62
C GLN A 90 2.62 17.61 -6.92
N GLY A 91 3.52 16.75 -7.40
CA GLY A 91 3.84 15.50 -6.71
C GLY A 91 4.45 15.72 -5.32
N VAL A 92 5.22 16.79 -5.13
CA VAL A 92 5.77 17.14 -3.81
C VAL A 92 4.67 17.61 -2.86
N ASP A 93 3.67 18.35 -3.34
CA ASP A 93 2.50 18.73 -2.53
C ASP A 93 1.70 17.51 -2.08
N VAL A 94 1.59 16.49 -2.94
CA VAL A 94 0.99 15.20 -2.60
C VAL A 94 1.79 14.48 -1.52
N LEU A 95 3.13 14.47 -1.61
CA LEU A 95 3.99 13.90 -0.58
C LEU A 95 3.80 14.59 0.78
N TYR A 96 3.73 15.92 0.81
CA TYR A 96 3.46 16.66 2.06
C TYR A 96 2.14 16.25 2.71
N LYS A 97 1.06 16.17 1.92
CA LYS A 97 -0.25 15.73 2.42
C LYS A 97 -0.19 14.33 3.04
N PHE A 98 0.48 13.38 2.38
CA PHE A 98 0.61 12.03 2.93
C PHE A 98 1.43 11.99 4.22
N MET A 99 2.47 12.82 4.34
CA MET A 99 3.25 12.91 5.57
C MET A 99 2.44 13.43 6.75
N GLU A 100 1.55 14.40 6.52
CA GLU A 100 0.66 14.94 7.57
C GLU A 100 -0.38 13.92 8.03
N MET A 101 -0.85 13.06 7.13
CA MET A 101 -1.83 12.02 7.43
C MET A 101 -1.21 10.71 7.93
N LEU A 102 0.10 10.55 7.81
CA LEU A 102 0.78 9.29 8.10
C LEU A 102 0.61 8.90 9.57
N THR A 103 0.00 7.74 9.79
CA THR A 103 0.02 7.05 11.09
C THR A 103 0.68 5.69 10.91
N LEU A 104 1.72 5.42 11.70
CA LEU A 104 2.48 4.17 11.60
C LEU A 104 1.60 2.97 11.97
N PRO A 105 1.79 1.82 11.29
CA PRO A 105 1.06 0.61 11.60
C PRO A 105 1.35 0.13 13.02
N THR A 106 0.34 -0.43 13.69
CA THR A 106 0.51 -1.07 15.00
C THR A 106 -0.07 -2.48 15.00
N TYR A 107 0.44 -3.35 15.87
CA TYR A 107 -0.09 -4.71 16.02
C TYR A 107 -1.57 -4.75 16.46
N PHE A 108 -2.08 -3.69 17.10
CA PHE A 108 -3.49 -3.56 17.47
C PHE A 108 -4.44 -3.50 16.26
N GLU A 109 -3.94 -3.22 15.07
CA GLU A 109 -4.73 -3.27 13.83
C GLU A 109 -5.08 -4.71 13.42
N GLY A 110 -4.38 -5.72 13.95
CA GLY A 110 -4.50 -7.13 13.52
C GLY A 110 -3.44 -7.54 12.50
N ILE A 111 -2.29 -6.86 12.52
CA ILE A 111 -1.11 -7.15 11.70
C ILE A 111 -0.25 -8.21 12.41
N ASN A 112 0.30 -9.18 11.66
CA ASN A 112 1.15 -10.24 12.18
C ASN A 112 2.62 -9.80 12.28
N LYS A 113 3.16 -9.20 11.21
CA LYS A 113 4.53 -8.67 11.19
C LYS A 113 4.57 -7.26 10.61
N ILE A 114 5.45 -6.43 11.17
CA ILE A 114 5.77 -5.10 10.66
C ILE A 114 7.25 -5.11 10.31
N MET A 115 7.57 -4.99 9.03
CA MET A 115 8.93 -4.93 8.52
C MET A 115 9.25 -3.51 8.08
N ARG A 116 10.45 -3.03 8.37
CA ARG A 116 10.93 -1.73 7.91
C ARG A 116 11.96 -1.94 6.82
N LEU A 117 11.73 -1.36 5.66
CA LEU A 117 12.67 -1.37 4.55
C LEU A 117 13.40 -0.04 4.51
N GLU A 118 14.68 -0.08 4.83
CA GLU A 118 15.58 1.06 4.71
C GLU A 118 15.79 1.42 3.23
N PRO A 119 15.99 2.71 2.90
CA PRO A 119 16.25 3.13 1.52
C PRO A 119 17.53 2.49 0.99
N LEU A 120 17.46 1.98 -0.24
CA LEU A 120 18.61 1.56 -1.04
C LEU A 120 19.43 2.76 -1.55
#